data_AF-A0A7G9WJF1-F1
#
_entry.id   AF-A0A7G9WJF1-F1
#
_cell.length_a   1.000
_cell.length_b   1.000
_cell.length_c   1.000
_cell.angle_alpha   90.00
_cell.angle_beta   90.00
_cell.angle_gamma   90.00
#
_symmetry.space_group_name_H-M   'P 1'
#
loop_
_entity.id
_entity.type
_entity.pdbx_description
1 polymer ?
#
loop_
_entity_poly.entity_id
_entity_poly.type
_entity_poly.pdbx_seq_one_letter_code
_entity_poly.pdbx_strand_id
1 'polypeptide(L)'
;MAKVRERLIHPDYLNVQPTGTEKIVLLGKGFETIDENPGAATDDTTYYNEKSTTTEITEYKSNFDFTGKRVIGEPGCDYIYDIGQMHRIDEAVTQLYEVDLDMPAEIGSGTKFHCRKFEVLTTVDSLKANNKKDSFSGKFNGRGDPVEGVFDISKVGTSENPFTTGWEKPALGALTVTSIAGTATGDTKLTVSPVLTEGNSYRYQTGTTVTLPVVGADCMTMTAWNGTADITATTGNQILVVETTAAGLAVKAGITTVTSKTV
;
A
#
# COMPACT_ATOMS: atom_id res chain seq x y z
N MET A 1 12.87 -1.67 18.01
CA MET A 1 12.95 -3.08 17.56
C MET A 1 12.61 -3.10 16.08
N ALA A 2 13.38 -3.80 15.25
CA ALA A 2 13.01 -4.04 13.86
C ALA A 2 11.66 -4.79 13.86
N LYS A 3 10.65 -4.25 13.19
CA LYS A 3 9.36 -4.92 13.05
C LYS A 3 9.50 -5.94 11.92
N VAL A 4 9.27 -7.21 12.23
CA VAL A 4 9.09 -8.24 11.21
C VAL A 4 7.67 -8.07 10.66
N ARG A 5 7.54 -7.99 9.35
CA ARG A 5 6.24 -7.86 8.68
C ARG A 5 5.54 -9.22 8.68
N GLU A 6 4.25 -9.25 9.02
CA GLU A 6 3.49 -10.50 9.09
C GLU A 6 2.97 -10.94 7.71
N ARG A 7 2.93 -12.25 7.47
CA ARG A 7 2.48 -12.82 6.20
C ARG A 7 1.04 -12.44 5.80
N LEU A 8 0.14 -12.27 6.78
CA LEU A 8 -1.27 -11.91 6.52
C LEU A 8 -1.45 -10.50 5.94
N ILE A 9 -0.39 -9.68 5.95
CA ILE A 9 -0.41 -8.32 5.42
C ILE A 9 -0.17 -8.29 3.89
N HIS A 10 0.25 -9.42 3.30
CA HIS A 10 0.53 -9.55 1.87
C HIS A 10 -0.29 -10.67 1.22
N PRO A 11 -1.62 -10.49 1.04
CA PRO A 11 -2.45 -11.46 0.33
C PRO A 11 -2.17 -11.46 -1.19
N ASP A 12 -2.08 -12.66 -1.74
CA ASP A 12 -2.00 -12.91 -3.17
C ASP A 12 -3.39 -13.12 -3.79
N TYR A 13 -3.62 -12.51 -4.95
CA TYR A 13 -4.82 -12.73 -5.75
C TYR A 13 -4.44 -13.20 -7.15
N LEU A 14 -5.28 -14.03 -7.75
CA LEU A 14 -5.06 -14.60 -9.08
C LEU A 14 -6.28 -14.37 -9.97
N ASN A 15 -6.06 -14.03 -11.22
CA ASN A 15 -7.11 -14.14 -12.23
C ASN A 15 -7.31 -15.61 -12.61
N VAL A 16 -8.44 -16.20 -12.25
CA VAL A 16 -8.78 -17.60 -12.56
C VAL A 16 -9.58 -17.75 -13.85
N GLN A 17 -9.78 -16.66 -14.59
CA GLN A 17 -10.44 -16.64 -15.89
C GLN A 17 -9.72 -15.66 -16.84
N PRO A 18 -8.47 -15.98 -17.25
CA PRO A 18 -7.70 -15.11 -18.13
C PRO A 18 -8.26 -15.05 -19.56
N THR A 19 -9.00 -16.08 -19.99
CA THR A 19 -9.71 -16.12 -21.27
C THR A 19 -11.17 -15.68 -21.08
N GLY A 20 -11.44 -14.39 -21.30
CA GLY A 20 -12.78 -13.80 -21.21
C GLY A 20 -12.87 -12.66 -20.19
N THR A 21 -13.98 -12.56 -19.47
CA THR A 21 -14.12 -11.58 -18.38
C THR A 21 -13.28 -12.05 -17.20
N GLU A 22 -12.31 -11.24 -16.81
CA GLU A 22 -11.40 -11.54 -15.70
C GLU A 22 -12.18 -11.83 -14.42
N LYS A 23 -11.74 -12.87 -13.70
CA LYS A 23 -12.29 -13.24 -12.40
C LYS A 23 -11.14 -13.36 -11.42
N ILE A 24 -10.96 -12.33 -10.60
CA ILE A 24 -9.87 -12.26 -9.64
C ILE A 24 -10.35 -12.78 -8.29
N VAL A 25 -9.58 -13.69 -7.70
CA VAL A 25 -9.90 -14.37 -6.44
C VAL A 25 -8.70 -14.38 -5.50
N LEU A 26 -8.96 -14.38 -4.20
CA LEU A 26 -7.93 -14.52 -3.17
C LEU A 26 -7.34 -15.94 -3.21
N LEU A 27 -6.01 -16.06 -3.22
CA LEU A 27 -5.32 -17.34 -3.03
C LEU A 27 -5.22 -17.68 -1.54
N GLY A 28 -6.38 -17.94 -0.95
CA GLY A 28 -6.51 -18.18 0.48
C GLY A 28 -6.56 -19.66 0.83
N LYS A 29 -7.77 -20.15 1.11
CA LYS A 29 -7.99 -21.48 1.68
C LYS A 29 -7.45 -22.57 0.76
N GLY A 30 -6.57 -23.42 1.28
CA GLY A 30 -5.96 -24.52 0.52
C GLY A 30 -4.53 -24.24 0.08
N PHE A 31 -4.12 -22.98 -0.02
CA PHE A 31 -2.71 -22.61 -0.18
C PHE A 31 -2.01 -22.66 1.18
N GLU A 32 -0.84 -23.30 1.22
CA GLU A 32 0.01 -23.39 2.41
C GLU A 32 1.16 -22.40 2.31
N THR A 33 1.79 -22.30 1.14
CA THR A 33 2.83 -21.32 0.82
C THR A 33 2.61 -20.74 -0.57
N ILE A 34 3.01 -19.48 -0.73
CA ILE A 34 3.20 -18.77 -1.98
C ILE A 34 4.41 -17.89 -1.70
N ASP A 35 5.56 -18.23 -2.28
CA ASP A 35 6.84 -17.60 -1.94
C ASP A 35 7.43 -16.91 -3.18
N GLU A 36 7.53 -15.58 -3.16
CA GLU A 36 8.19 -14.80 -4.20
C GLU A 36 9.71 -15.06 -4.19
N ASN A 37 10.22 -15.49 -5.33
CA ASN A 37 11.64 -15.62 -5.63
C ASN A 37 11.98 -14.64 -6.77
N PRO A 38 12.52 -13.44 -6.49
CA PRO A 38 12.82 -12.45 -7.54
C PRO A 38 13.80 -12.94 -8.62
N GLY A 39 14.67 -13.89 -8.28
CA GLY A 39 15.50 -14.60 -9.26
C GLY A 39 16.47 -13.69 -10.01
N ALA A 40 17.15 -12.78 -9.31
CA ALA A 40 18.16 -11.90 -9.92
C ALA A 40 19.30 -12.73 -10.55
N ALA A 41 19.58 -12.49 -11.82
CA ALA A 41 20.78 -12.98 -12.49
C ALA A 41 21.86 -11.90 -12.49
N THR A 42 23.11 -12.32 -12.38
CA THR A 42 24.27 -11.43 -12.33
C THR A 42 25.29 -11.79 -13.38
N ASP A 43 26.01 -10.79 -13.88
CA ASP A 43 27.22 -10.96 -14.67
C ASP A 43 28.44 -10.42 -13.92
N ASP A 44 29.54 -11.15 -13.99
CA ASP A 44 30.77 -10.91 -13.24
C ASP A 44 31.91 -10.59 -14.22
N THR A 45 32.45 -9.38 -14.14
CA THR A 45 33.58 -8.95 -14.97
C THR A 45 34.80 -8.64 -14.11
N THR A 46 35.95 -9.21 -14.45
CA THR A 46 37.26 -8.88 -13.85
C THR A 46 38.13 -8.12 -14.85
N TYR A 47 38.56 -6.92 -14.49
CA TYR A 47 39.41 -6.08 -15.34
C TYR A 47 40.91 -6.40 -15.16
N TYR A 48 41.70 -6.19 -16.22
CA TYR A 48 43.14 -6.41 -16.19
C TYR A 48 43.82 -5.52 -15.13
N ASN A 49 44.64 -6.13 -14.27
CA ASN A 49 45.29 -5.54 -13.09
C ASN A 49 44.40 -5.23 -11.87
N GLU A 50 43.14 -5.66 -11.88
CA GLU A 50 42.31 -5.65 -10.67
C GLU A 50 42.26 -7.05 -10.06
N LYS A 51 42.39 -7.12 -8.73
CA LYS A 51 42.16 -8.36 -7.97
C LYS A 51 40.70 -8.54 -7.56
N SER A 52 39.87 -7.54 -7.80
CA SER A 52 38.46 -7.49 -7.45
C SER A 52 37.59 -7.69 -8.70
N THR A 53 36.42 -8.28 -8.52
CA THR A 53 35.40 -8.47 -9.57
C THR A 53 34.30 -7.42 -9.42
N THR A 54 33.80 -6.90 -10.55
CA THR A 54 32.58 -6.09 -10.59
C THR A 54 31.41 -7.00 -10.93
N THR A 55 30.37 -6.97 -10.09
CA THR A 55 29.12 -7.73 -10.27
C THR A 55 27.98 -6.76 -10.57
N GLU A 56 27.24 -7.01 -11.64
CA GLU A 56 26.05 -6.24 -12.03
C GLU A 56 24.85 -7.17 -12.19
N ILE A 57 23.65 -6.69 -11.85
CA ILE A 57 22.40 -7.42 -12.09
C ILE A 57 22.00 -7.23 -13.56
N THR A 58 21.74 -8.32 -14.26
CA THR A 58 21.44 -8.30 -15.70
C THR A 58 19.95 -8.49 -15.99
N GLU A 59 19.28 -9.34 -15.22
CA GLU A 59 17.86 -9.63 -15.38
C GLU A 59 17.25 -10.17 -14.07
N TYR A 60 15.92 -10.18 -14.02
CA TYR A 60 15.15 -10.87 -12.98
C TYR A 60 14.33 -11.99 -13.61
N LYS A 61 14.45 -13.19 -13.05
CA LYS A 61 13.63 -14.35 -13.40
C LYS A 61 12.71 -14.70 -12.24
N SER A 62 11.77 -13.79 -11.98
CA SER A 62 10.86 -13.92 -10.85
C SER A 62 9.99 -15.17 -10.98
N ASN A 63 9.74 -15.85 -9.86
CA ASN A 63 8.77 -16.92 -9.79
C ASN A 63 8.16 -16.99 -8.38
N PHE A 64 6.94 -17.50 -8.28
CA PHE A 64 6.23 -17.64 -7.02
C PHE A 64 5.94 -19.12 -6.81
N ASP A 65 6.68 -19.75 -5.90
CA ASP A 65 6.53 -21.16 -5.59
C ASP A 65 5.29 -21.36 -4.72
N PHE A 66 4.33 -22.16 -5.18
CA PHE A 66 3.13 -22.46 -4.41
C PHE A 66 3.06 -23.92 -4.00
N THR A 67 2.54 -24.14 -2.79
CA THR A 67 2.16 -25.47 -2.29
C THR A 67 0.80 -25.41 -1.62
N GLY A 68 0.07 -26.51 -1.66
CA GLY A 68 -1.25 -26.53 -1.05
C GLY A 68 -1.93 -27.89 -0.97
N LYS A 69 -3.09 -27.88 -0.33
CA LYS A 69 -4.06 -28.97 -0.30
C LYS A 69 -5.27 -28.56 -1.11
N ARG A 70 -5.76 -29.48 -1.93
CA ARG A 70 -6.95 -29.24 -2.74
C ARG A 70 -8.15 -29.02 -1.83
N VAL A 71 -8.77 -27.86 -1.96
CA VAL A 71 -10.06 -27.53 -1.35
C VAL A 71 -11.07 -27.39 -2.48
N ILE A 72 -11.97 -28.36 -2.59
CA ILE A 72 -12.99 -28.39 -3.65
C ILE A 72 -13.93 -27.19 -3.49
N GLY A 73 -14.19 -26.49 -4.58
CA GLY A 73 -15.06 -25.31 -4.61
C GLY A 73 -14.34 -24.02 -4.23
N GLU A 74 -13.05 -24.09 -3.88
CA GLU A 74 -12.21 -22.89 -3.78
C GLU A 74 -11.72 -22.52 -5.18
N PRO A 75 -12.09 -21.35 -5.74
CA PRO A 75 -11.82 -21.03 -7.14
C PRO A 75 -10.34 -21.06 -7.52
N GLY A 76 -9.44 -20.61 -6.64
CA GLY A 76 -8.00 -20.66 -6.89
C GLY A 76 -7.47 -22.10 -6.94
N CYS A 77 -7.94 -22.98 -6.04
CA CYS A 77 -7.57 -24.39 -6.07
C CYS A 77 -8.11 -25.09 -7.32
N ASP A 78 -9.38 -24.85 -7.65
CA ASP A 78 -10.04 -25.49 -8.80
C ASP A 78 -9.39 -25.08 -10.12
N TYR A 79 -8.98 -23.81 -10.25
CA TYR A 79 -8.21 -23.32 -11.39
C TYR A 79 -6.85 -24.03 -11.54
N ILE A 80 -6.02 -24.04 -10.48
CA ILE A 80 -4.71 -24.73 -10.50
C ILE A 80 -4.87 -26.21 -10.88
N TYR A 81 -5.91 -26.85 -10.33
CA TYR A 81 -6.18 -28.25 -10.60
C TYR A 81 -6.65 -28.48 -12.04
N ASP A 82 -7.49 -27.62 -12.62
CA ASP A 82 -7.87 -27.71 -14.03
C ASP A 82 -6.67 -27.50 -14.95
N ILE A 83 -5.82 -26.49 -14.68
CA ILE A 83 -4.56 -26.28 -15.43
C ILE A 83 -3.73 -27.56 -15.46
N GLY A 84 -3.45 -28.14 -14.27
CA GLY A 84 -2.59 -29.31 -14.13
C GLY A 84 -3.21 -30.61 -14.62
N GLN A 85 -4.51 -30.84 -14.44
CA GLN A 85 -5.16 -32.09 -14.85
C GLN A 85 -5.49 -32.13 -16.34
N MET A 86 -5.91 -31.00 -16.89
CA MET A 86 -6.33 -30.91 -18.29
C MET A 86 -5.21 -30.44 -19.21
N HIS A 87 -4.01 -30.20 -18.65
CA HIS A 87 -2.85 -29.70 -19.37
C HIS A 87 -3.20 -28.43 -20.17
N ARG A 88 -3.89 -27.48 -19.51
CA ARG A 88 -4.24 -26.20 -20.13
C ARG A 88 -2.97 -25.45 -20.50
N ILE A 89 -2.99 -24.80 -21.66
CA ILE A 89 -1.85 -24.01 -22.17
C ILE A 89 -2.23 -22.54 -22.19
N ASP A 90 -3.34 -22.21 -22.84
CA ASP A 90 -3.77 -20.82 -23.02
C ASP A 90 -4.21 -20.21 -21.69
N GLU A 91 -4.98 -20.95 -20.89
CA GLU A 91 -5.43 -20.49 -19.58
C GLU A 91 -4.32 -20.48 -18.53
N ALA A 92 -3.17 -21.12 -18.78
CA ALA A 92 -2.06 -21.16 -17.82
C ALA A 92 -1.34 -19.80 -17.71
N VAL A 93 -1.45 -18.97 -18.73
CA VAL A 93 -0.99 -17.58 -18.70
C VAL A 93 -2.05 -16.70 -18.05
N THR A 94 -1.70 -16.03 -16.94
CA THR A 94 -2.65 -15.21 -16.17
C THR A 94 -1.97 -14.07 -15.43
N GLN A 95 -2.72 -13.31 -14.63
CA GLN A 95 -2.23 -12.23 -13.78
C GLN A 95 -2.27 -12.62 -12.29
N LEU A 96 -1.14 -12.43 -11.62
CA LEU A 96 -0.97 -12.51 -10.16
C LEU A 96 -0.88 -11.09 -9.60
N TYR A 97 -1.51 -10.87 -8.44
CA TYR A 97 -1.55 -9.59 -7.76
C TYR A 97 -1.09 -9.77 -6.33
N GLU A 98 0.00 -9.08 -6.00
CA GLU A 98 0.59 -9.03 -4.68
C GLU A 98 0.20 -7.71 -4.01
N VAL A 99 -0.62 -7.77 -2.95
CA VAL A 99 -1.25 -6.59 -2.36
C VAL A 99 -0.68 -6.31 -0.96
N ASP A 100 -0.29 -5.06 -0.68
CA ASP A 100 0.30 -4.66 0.59
C ASP A 100 -0.74 -3.97 1.50
N LEU A 101 -1.38 -4.72 2.41
CA LEU A 101 -2.46 -4.20 3.27
C LEU A 101 -2.01 -3.15 4.30
N ASP A 102 -0.71 -3.01 4.57
CA ASP A 102 -0.13 -1.96 5.41
C ASP A 102 0.26 -0.70 4.63
N MET A 103 0.08 -0.70 3.31
CA MET A 103 0.33 0.43 2.42
C MET A 103 -0.98 0.88 1.78
N PRO A 104 -1.85 1.60 2.53
CA PRO A 104 -3.09 2.12 1.97
C PRO A 104 -2.80 3.10 0.84
N ALA A 105 -3.57 3.01 -0.24
CA ALA A 105 -3.44 3.89 -1.39
C ALA A 105 -4.02 5.30 -1.14
N GLU A 106 -4.90 5.43 -0.15
CA GLU A 106 -5.55 6.69 0.24
C GLU A 106 -5.58 6.80 1.77
N ILE A 107 -5.57 8.02 2.29
CA ILE A 107 -5.56 8.27 3.73
C ILE A 107 -6.84 7.74 4.36
N GLY A 108 -6.70 6.75 5.25
CA GLY A 108 -7.84 6.12 5.92
C GLY A 108 -8.56 5.07 5.08
N SER A 109 -8.03 4.67 3.92
CA SER A 109 -8.62 3.59 3.14
C SER A 109 -8.52 2.25 3.86
N GLY A 110 -9.65 1.56 3.94
CA GLY A 110 -9.72 0.16 4.38
C GLY A 110 -9.83 -0.85 3.23
N THR A 111 -9.86 -0.39 1.98
CA THR A 111 -10.10 -1.27 0.82
C THR A 111 -9.11 -1.11 -0.32
N LYS A 112 -8.43 0.04 -0.43
CA LYS A 112 -7.49 0.31 -1.52
C LYS A 112 -6.06 0.32 -1.00
N PHE A 113 -5.22 -0.49 -1.61
CA PHE A 113 -3.85 -0.73 -1.15
C PHE A 113 -2.87 -0.72 -2.31
N HIS A 114 -1.59 -0.50 -2.00
CA HIS A 114 -0.49 -0.71 -2.93
C HIS A 114 -0.50 -2.16 -3.43
N CYS A 115 -0.18 -2.34 -4.71
CA CYS A 115 -0.15 -3.63 -5.35
C CYS A 115 0.92 -3.71 -6.44
N ARG A 116 1.60 -4.85 -6.52
CA ARG A 116 2.39 -5.25 -7.68
C ARG A 116 1.60 -6.29 -8.48
N LYS A 117 1.34 -6.00 -9.76
CA LYS A 117 0.73 -6.94 -10.70
C LYS A 117 1.81 -7.60 -11.54
N PHE A 118 1.78 -8.92 -11.63
CA PHE A 118 2.67 -9.72 -12.46
C PHE A 118 1.85 -10.46 -13.52
N GLU A 119 2.30 -10.45 -14.77
CA GLU A 119 1.87 -11.48 -15.72
C GLU A 119 2.69 -12.75 -15.43
N VAL A 120 2.03 -13.90 -15.35
CA VAL A 120 2.66 -15.15 -14.93
C VAL A 120 2.24 -16.32 -15.82
N LEU A 121 3.12 -17.30 -15.96
CA LEU A 121 2.81 -18.64 -16.45
C LEU A 121 2.69 -19.61 -15.27
N THR A 122 1.50 -20.14 -15.08
CA THR A 122 1.20 -21.18 -14.10
C THR A 122 1.72 -22.53 -14.58
N THR A 123 2.71 -23.09 -13.88
CA THR A 123 3.20 -24.46 -14.10
C THR A 123 2.87 -25.32 -12.89
N VAL A 124 2.18 -26.44 -13.10
CA VAL A 124 1.84 -27.37 -12.03
C VAL A 124 2.86 -28.50 -12.01
N ASP A 125 3.69 -28.54 -10.97
CA ASP A 125 4.78 -29.52 -10.84
C ASP A 125 4.26 -30.88 -10.37
N SER A 126 3.28 -30.88 -9.47
CA SER A 126 2.71 -32.14 -8.98
C SER A 126 1.27 -32.01 -8.52
N LEU A 127 0.48 -33.03 -8.83
CA LEU A 127 -0.84 -33.31 -8.25
C LEU A 127 -0.75 -34.67 -7.57
N LYS A 128 -0.82 -34.70 -6.24
CA LYS A 128 -0.57 -35.90 -5.42
C LYS A 128 -1.78 -36.26 -4.59
N ALA A 129 -2.22 -37.52 -4.68
CA ALA A 129 -3.21 -38.09 -3.77
C ALA A 129 -2.50 -38.64 -2.51
N ASN A 130 -2.44 -37.86 -1.44
CA ASN A 130 -1.75 -38.23 -0.20
C ASN A 130 -2.77 -38.73 0.85
N ASN A 131 -2.90 -40.06 1.01
CA ASN A 131 -3.63 -40.73 2.09
C ASN A 131 -4.84 -39.92 2.63
N LYS A 132 -5.85 -39.73 1.76
CA LYS A 132 -7.14 -39.03 1.98
C LYS A 132 -7.15 -37.51 1.75
N LYS A 133 -6.05 -36.87 1.34
CA LYS A 133 -6.03 -35.45 0.94
C LYS A 133 -5.22 -35.25 -0.34
N ASP A 134 -5.87 -34.71 -1.37
CA ASP A 134 -5.18 -34.28 -2.57
C ASP A 134 -4.34 -33.03 -2.27
N SER A 135 -3.13 -32.98 -2.81
CA SER A 135 -2.19 -31.87 -2.66
C SER A 135 -1.63 -31.47 -4.02
N PHE A 136 -1.20 -30.21 -4.12
CA PHE A 136 -0.65 -29.66 -5.34
C PHE A 136 0.59 -28.82 -5.03
N SER A 137 1.48 -28.73 -6.01
CA SER A 137 2.62 -27.83 -6.00
C SER A 137 2.90 -27.33 -7.41
N GLY A 138 3.55 -26.18 -7.50
CA GLY A 138 3.92 -25.59 -8.77
C GLY A 138 4.49 -24.20 -8.62
N LYS A 139 4.53 -23.46 -9.73
CA LYS A 139 5.10 -22.12 -9.80
C LYS A 139 4.21 -21.20 -10.62
N PHE A 140 4.15 -19.95 -10.23
CA PHE A 140 3.81 -18.86 -11.14
C PHE A 140 5.12 -18.26 -11.65
N ASN A 141 5.48 -18.51 -12.90
CA ASN A 141 6.71 -17.99 -13.49
C ASN A 141 6.45 -16.59 -14.04
N GLY A 142 7.18 -15.59 -13.56
CA GLY A 142 7.04 -14.20 -14.00
C GLY A 142 7.28 -14.05 -15.50
N ARG A 143 6.49 -13.17 -16.12
CA ARG A 143 6.57 -12.80 -17.54
C ARG A 143 6.58 -11.30 -17.65
N GLY A 144 7.73 -10.76 -18.03
CA GLY A 144 7.94 -9.31 -18.09
C GLY A 144 8.04 -8.67 -16.70
N ASP A 145 8.02 -7.33 -16.70
CA ASP A 145 8.22 -6.54 -15.50
C ASP A 145 6.92 -6.41 -14.68
N PRO A 146 7.01 -6.33 -13.34
CA PRO A 146 5.86 -6.00 -12.50
C PRO A 146 5.31 -4.62 -12.84
N VAL A 147 3.98 -4.49 -12.79
CA VAL A 147 3.28 -3.21 -12.90
C VAL A 147 2.78 -2.79 -11.53
N GLU A 148 3.28 -1.64 -11.06
CA GLU A 148 2.86 -1.04 -9.79
C GLU A 148 1.48 -0.37 -9.93
N GLY A 149 0.66 -0.48 -8.89
CA GLY A 149 -0.69 0.08 -8.91
C GLY A 149 -1.43 0.04 -7.58
N VAL A 150 -2.72 0.34 -7.67
CA VAL A 150 -3.69 0.29 -6.57
C VAL A 150 -4.62 -0.90 -6.78
N PHE A 151 -4.82 -1.70 -5.73
CA PHE A 151 -5.77 -2.80 -5.71
C PHE A 151 -6.90 -2.52 -4.71
N ASP A 152 -8.14 -2.59 -5.18
CA ASP A 152 -9.36 -2.41 -4.39
C ASP A 152 -9.96 -3.77 -4.02
N ILE A 153 -9.74 -4.21 -2.77
CA ILE A 153 -10.21 -5.51 -2.30
C ILE A 153 -11.75 -5.63 -2.29
N SER A 154 -12.47 -4.50 -2.30
CA SER A 154 -13.94 -4.52 -2.33
C SER A 154 -14.51 -4.97 -3.67
N LYS A 155 -13.68 -4.95 -4.73
CA LYS A 155 -14.04 -5.36 -6.08
C LYS A 155 -13.72 -6.83 -6.37
N VAL A 156 -13.03 -7.52 -5.46
CA VAL A 156 -12.68 -8.94 -5.62
C VAL A 156 -13.95 -9.78 -5.68
N GLY A 157 -14.04 -10.67 -6.68
CA GLY A 157 -15.23 -11.49 -6.92
C GLY A 157 -16.40 -10.77 -7.59
N THR A 158 -16.25 -9.48 -7.94
CA THR A 158 -17.23 -8.73 -8.75
C THR A 158 -16.87 -8.79 -10.24
N SER A 159 -17.68 -8.17 -11.09
CA SER A 159 -17.36 -7.99 -12.52
C SER A 159 -16.44 -6.80 -12.81
N GLU A 160 -16.07 -6.02 -11.78
CA GLU A 160 -15.16 -4.89 -11.93
C GLU A 160 -13.71 -5.33 -11.75
N ASN A 161 -12.80 -4.73 -12.51
CA ASN A 161 -11.37 -4.93 -12.30
C ASN A 161 -10.94 -4.22 -10.98
N PRO A 162 -10.35 -4.95 -10.00
CA PRO A 162 -9.88 -4.39 -8.75
C PRO A 162 -8.58 -3.59 -8.88
N PHE A 163 -7.85 -3.71 -9.99
CA PHE A 163 -6.53 -3.12 -10.17
C PHE A 163 -6.56 -1.87 -11.07
N THR A 164 -5.87 -0.82 -10.62
CA THR A 164 -5.60 0.39 -11.40
C THR A 164 -4.10 0.65 -11.41
N THR A 165 -3.53 0.91 -12.59
CA THR A 165 -2.10 1.19 -12.76
C THR A 165 -1.68 2.51 -12.10
N GLY A 166 -0.45 2.54 -11.57
CA GLY A 166 0.11 3.71 -10.90
C GLY A 166 -0.22 3.71 -9.42
N TRP A 167 0.80 3.93 -8.60
CA TRP A 167 0.66 4.11 -7.16
C TRP A 167 1.46 5.33 -6.72
N GLU A 168 0.84 6.16 -5.90
CA GLU A 168 1.53 7.23 -5.21
C GLU A 168 1.32 6.99 -3.73
N LYS A 169 2.42 6.79 -3.01
CA LYS A 169 2.37 6.63 -1.55
C LYS A 169 1.77 7.90 -0.94
N PRO A 170 0.71 7.79 -0.11
CA PRO A 170 0.17 8.95 0.59
C PRO A 170 1.27 9.65 1.40
N ALA A 171 1.34 10.97 1.24
CA ALA A 171 2.29 11.83 1.92
C ALA A 171 1.56 13.00 2.59
N LEU A 172 2.17 13.56 3.64
CA LEU A 172 1.59 14.70 4.35
C LEU A 172 1.75 15.95 3.48
N GLY A 173 0.63 16.58 3.12
CA GLY A 173 0.67 17.87 2.44
C GLY A 173 1.17 19.00 3.34
N ALA A 174 1.65 20.08 2.75
CA ALA A 174 2.10 21.25 3.49
C ALA A 174 0.98 22.29 3.62
N LEU A 175 0.85 22.87 4.82
CA LEU A 175 0.12 24.11 5.05
C LEU A 175 1.10 25.24 5.34
N THR A 176 0.91 26.38 4.68
CA THR A 176 1.49 27.66 5.08
C THR A 176 0.55 28.29 6.11
N VAL A 177 1.01 28.36 7.36
CA VAL A 177 0.28 29.00 8.46
C VAL A 177 0.98 30.31 8.79
N THR A 178 0.23 31.42 8.80
CA THR A 178 0.74 32.70 9.32
C THR A 178 -0.01 33.06 10.58
N SER A 179 0.68 33.74 11.49
CA SER A 179 0.15 34.16 12.78
C SER A 179 0.42 35.66 12.94
N ILE A 180 -0.65 36.41 13.16
CA ILE A 180 -0.62 37.86 13.42
C ILE A 180 -1.42 38.18 14.69
N ALA A 181 -1.29 39.40 15.19
CA ALA A 181 -2.06 39.85 16.35
C ALA A 181 -3.57 39.65 16.15
N GLY A 182 -4.21 38.98 17.11
CA GLY A 182 -5.65 38.75 17.13
C GLY A 182 -6.44 39.96 17.61
N THR A 183 -7.70 39.73 17.96
CA THR A 183 -8.66 40.77 18.35
C THR A 183 -8.51 41.14 19.82
N ALA A 184 -8.45 40.14 20.73
CA ALA A 184 -8.23 40.37 22.16
C ALA A 184 -6.76 40.19 22.54
N THR A 185 -6.35 40.81 23.64
CA THR A 185 -5.00 40.64 24.20
C THR A 185 -4.75 39.17 24.52
N GLY A 186 -3.60 38.65 24.08
CA GLY A 186 -3.25 37.23 24.22
C GLY A 186 -3.73 36.34 23.06
N ASP A 187 -4.53 36.87 22.13
CA ASP A 187 -5.00 36.11 20.98
C ASP A 187 -4.13 36.33 19.74
N THR A 188 -4.04 35.29 18.92
CA THR A 188 -3.51 35.34 17.56
C THR A 188 -4.59 35.04 16.53
N LYS A 189 -4.51 35.73 15.40
CA LYS A 189 -5.29 35.44 14.20
C LYS A 189 -4.42 34.68 13.21
N LEU A 190 -4.94 33.58 12.69
CA LEU A 190 -4.23 32.76 11.72
C LEU A 190 -4.76 32.96 10.29
N THR A 191 -3.87 32.80 9.32
CA THR A 191 -4.26 32.46 7.94
C THR A 191 -3.59 31.17 7.52
N VAL A 192 -4.31 30.36 6.72
CA VAL A 192 -3.85 29.05 6.27
C VAL A 192 -4.00 28.96 4.75
N SER A 193 -2.95 28.49 4.08
CA SER A 193 -2.95 28.20 2.63
C SER A 193 -2.26 26.87 2.37
N PRO A 194 -2.76 26.00 1.46
CA PRO A 194 -3.95 26.16 0.62
C PRO A 194 -5.28 26.19 1.39
N VAL A 195 -6.37 26.51 0.70
CA VAL A 195 -7.72 26.45 1.27
C VAL A 195 -8.06 25.04 1.73
N LEU A 196 -8.91 24.96 2.75
CA LEU A 196 -9.38 23.70 3.32
C LEU A 196 -10.01 22.84 2.22
N THR A 197 -9.59 21.58 2.08
CA THR A 197 -10.23 20.66 1.14
C THR A 197 -11.66 20.37 1.62
N GLU A 198 -12.61 20.30 0.70
CA GLU A 198 -14.01 19.99 1.00
C GLU A 198 -14.14 18.67 1.78
N GLY A 199 -14.95 18.67 2.84
CA GLY A 199 -15.13 17.51 3.73
C GLY A 199 -14.08 17.36 4.84
N ASN A 200 -12.99 18.12 4.80
CA ASN A 200 -11.98 18.13 5.86
C ASN A 200 -12.27 19.16 6.95
N SER A 201 -11.52 19.08 8.05
CA SER A 201 -11.59 20.03 9.17
C SER A 201 -10.19 20.42 9.66
N TYR A 202 -10.09 21.54 10.38
CA TYR A 202 -8.84 21.95 11.01
C TYR A 202 -8.78 21.54 12.48
N ARG A 203 -7.58 21.18 12.91
CA ARG A 203 -7.19 21.00 14.30
C ARG A 203 -5.89 21.74 14.58
N TYR A 204 -5.66 22.09 15.84
CA TYR A 204 -4.43 22.77 16.24
C TYR A 204 -3.91 22.31 17.60
N GLN A 205 -2.62 22.56 17.79
CA GLN A 205 -1.92 22.38 19.06
C GLN A 205 -0.92 23.53 19.23
N THR A 206 -0.76 24.01 20.47
CA THR A 206 0.23 25.02 20.84
C THR A 206 1.25 24.46 21.81
N GLY A 207 2.45 25.03 21.82
CA GLY A 207 3.51 24.65 22.76
C GLY A 207 4.81 25.38 22.46
N THR A 208 5.80 25.29 23.36
CA THR A 208 7.15 25.82 23.11
C THR A 208 7.79 25.17 21.88
N THR A 209 7.48 23.89 21.66
CA THR A 209 7.82 23.14 20.45
C THR A 209 6.69 22.16 20.15
N VAL A 210 6.33 22.05 18.88
CA VAL A 210 5.34 21.09 18.37
C VAL A 210 5.93 20.33 17.19
N THR A 211 5.44 19.10 16.95
CA THR A 211 5.94 18.23 15.89
C THR A 211 4.87 17.98 14.85
N LEU A 212 5.25 17.97 13.56
CA LEU A 212 4.32 17.57 12.50
C LEU A 212 3.86 16.12 12.70
N PRO A 213 2.55 15.82 12.51
CA PRO A 213 2.08 14.45 12.49
C PRO A 213 2.62 13.72 11.25
N VAL A 214 2.65 12.38 11.30
CA VAL A 214 2.77 11.59 10.06
C VAL A 214 1.44 11.63 9.31
N VAL A 215 1.48 11.48 7.99
CA VAL A 215 0.26 11.35 7.18
C VAL A 215 -0.63 10.25 7.72
N GLY A 216 -1.93 10.50 7.79
CA GLY A 216 -2.90 9.56 8.34
C GLY A 216 -2.87 9.39 9.86
N ALA A 217 -2.04 10.12 10.60
CA ALA A 217 -2.07 10.07 12.06
C ALA A 217 -3.41 10.57 12.61
N ASP A 218 -3.93 9.88 13.63
CA ASP A 218 -5.08 10.33 14.39
C ASP A 218 -4.73 11.61 15.17
N CYS A 219 -5.40 12.70 14.81
CA CYS A 219 -5.24 14.02 15.43
C CYS A 219 -6.46 14.40 16.29
N MET A 220 -7.35 13.46 16.63
CA MET A 220 -8.58 13.74 17.38
C MET A 220 -8.34 14.31 18.78
N THR A 221 -7.16 14.08 19.35
CA THR A 221 -6.72 14.64 20.64
C THR A 221 -6.34 16.13 20.56
N MET A 222 -6.11 16.67 19.36
CA MET A 222 -5.85 18.09 19.13
C MET A 222 -7.14 18.91 19.16
N THR A 223 -7.04 20.20 19.46
CA THR A 223 -8.19 21.09 19.58
C THR A 223 -8.78 21.38 18.19
N ALA A 224 -10.09 21.20 18.03
CA ALA A 224 -10.78 21.55 16.78
C ALA A 224 -10.78 23.08 16.57
N TRP A 225 -10.61 23.50 15.32
CA TRP A 225 -10.67 24.91 14.94
C TRP A 225 -11.51 25.10 13.68
N ASN A 226 -12.28 26.18 13.66
CA ASN A 226 -13.21 26.50 12.57
C ASN A 226 -12.53 27.23 11.40
N GLY A 227 -11.22 27.43 11.44
CA GLY A 227 -10.45 28.12 10.39
C GLY A 227 -10.53 29.65 10.42
N THR A 228 -11.28 30.25 11.34
CA THR A 228 -11.58 31.70 11.31
C THR A 228 -11.54 32.40 12.67
N ALA A 229 -11.85 31.71 13.76
CA ALA A 229 -11.80 32.27 15.10
C ALA A 229 -10.35 32.56 15.52
N ASP A 230 -10.17 33.63 16.29
CA ASP A 230 -8.88 33.88 16.93
C ASP A 230 -8.61 32.81 18.00
N ILE A 231 -7.32 32.53 18.23
CA ILE A 231 -6.85 31.49 19.16
C ILE A 231 -6.03 32.16 20.25
N THR A 232 -6.36 31.90 21.52
CA THR A 232 -5.53 32.31 22.66
C THR A 232 -4.23 31.52 22.65
N ALA A 233 -3.09 32.21 22.44
CA ALA A 233 -1.79 31.58 22.37
C ALA A 233 -0.66 32.54 22.79
N THR A 234 0.36 31.99 23.46
CA THR A 234 1.51 32.77 23.96
C THR A 234 2.43 33.17 22.81
N THR A 235 2.75 34.46 22.68
CA THR A 235 3.74 34.95 21.69
C THR A 235 5.08 34.23 21.86
N GLY A 236 5.70 33.83 20.75
CA GLY A 236 6.98 33.13 20.73
C GLY A 236 6.88 31.59 20.86
N ASN A 237 5.73 31.06 21.30
CA ASN A 237 5.46 29.63 21.18
C ASN A 237 5.16 29.25 19.73
N GLN A 238 5.18 27.96 19.43
CA GLN A 238 4.73 27.42 18.16
C GLN A 238 3.24 27.07 18.19
N ILE A 239 2.61 27.18 17.03
CA ILE A 239 1.27 26.65 16.76
C ILE A 239 1.32 25.76 15.53
N LEU A 240 0.90 24.51 15.71
CA LEU A 240 0.68 23.53 14.67
C LEU A 240 -0.78 23.63 14.24
N VAL A 241 -1.03 23.72 12.94
CA VAL A 241 -2.36 23.50 12.34
C VAL A 241 -2.29 22.25 11.48
N VAL A 242 -3.27 21.38 11.64
CA VAL A 242 -3.44 20.14 10.89
C VAL A 242 -4.80 20.18 10.21
N GLU A 243 -4.82 19.97 8.90
CA GLU A 243 -6.00 19.59 8.17
C GLU A 243 -6.20 18.08 8.31
N THR A 244 -7.41 17.66 8.68
CA THR A 244 -7.75 16.24 8.90
C THR A 244 -8.95 15.82 8.08
N THR A 245 -9.00 14.54 7.70
CA THR A 245 -10.21 13.90 7.16
C THR A 245 -11.38 13.97 8.15
N ALA A 246 -12.59 13.64 7.72
CA ALA A 246 -13.76 13.51 8.61
C ALA A 246 -13.54 12.52 9.77
N ALA A 247 -12.65 11.54 9.59
CA ALA A 247 -12.26 10.58 10.64
C ALA A 247 -11.15 11.12 11.57
N GLY A 248 -10.67 12.35 11.37
CA GLY A 248 -9.62 12.96 12.19
C GLY A 248 -8.19 12.58 11.80
N LEU A 249 -7.99 12.01 10.61
CA LEU A 249 -6.66 11.57 10.14
C LEU A 249 -5.94 12.71 9.41
N ALA A 250 -4.67 12.95 9.75
CA ALA A 250 -3.87 14.05 9.19
C ALA A 250 -3.70 13.94 7.66
N VAL A 251 -4.00 15.02 6.94
CA VAL A 251 -3.79 15.10 5.48
C VAL A 251 -2.79 16.19 5.10
N LYS A 252 -2.83 17.35 5.76
CA LYS A 252 -1.88 18.44 5.57
C LYS A 252 -1.54 19.06 6.93
N ALA A 253 -0.35 19.61 7.09
CA ALA A 253 0.00 20.30 8.32
C ALA A 253 1.01 21.42 8.10
N GLY A 254 1.02 22.38 9.02
CA GLY A 254 1.95 23.50 9.03
C GLY A 254 2.20 24.02 10.44
N ILE A 255 3.42 24.47 10.70
CA ILE A 255 3.82 25.07 11.98
C ILE A 255 4.23 26.50 11.72
N THR A 256 3.86 27.40 12.64
CA THR A 256 4.37 28.77 12.66
C THR A 256 4.64 29.23 14.08
N THR A 257 5.32 30.37 14.22
CA THR A 257 5.55 31.02 15.52
C THR A 257 4.40 31.97 15.81
N VAL A 258 3.85 31.89 17.02
CA VAL A 258 2.72 32.70 17.47
C VAL A 258 3.15 34.15 17.62
N THR A 259 2.41 35.04 16.98
CA THR A 259 2.39 36.48 17.24
C THR A 259 1.01 36.82 17.79
N SER A 260 0.89 36.95 19.11
CA SER A 260 -0.37 37.35 19.74
C SER A 260 -0.43 38.85 20.01
N LYS A 261 -1.65 39.38 20.15
CA LYS A 261 -1.87 40.79 20.45
C LYS A 261 -1.35 41.11 21.84
N THR A 262 -0.48 42.10 21.93
CA THR A 262 -0.01 42.66 23.19
C THR A 262 -1.05 43.60 23.80
N VAL A 263 -0.90 43.91 25.08
CA VAL A 263 -1.69 44.93 25.78
C VAL A 263 -1.47 46.31 25.18
#